data_AF-A0A2E3IUU9-F1
#
_entry.id   AF-A0A2E3IUU9-F1
#
_cell.length_a   1.000
_cell.length_b   1.000
_cell.length_c   1.000
_cell.angle_alpha   90.00
_cell.angle_beta   90.00
_cell.angle_gamma   90.00
#
_symmetry.space_group_name_H-M   'P 1'
#
loop_
_entity.id
_entity.type
_entity.pdbx_description
1 polymer ?
#
loop_
_entity_poly.entity_id
_entity_poly.type
_entity_poly.pdbx_seq_one_letter_code
_entity_poly.pdbx_strand_id
1 'polypeptide(L)'
;MYSQDDIQYALEFTQILLEPDRRIDTFGSTSFEFHLISELMDSANETRVREGIIHADRPTIIKPDPYTDLEFEGFGEQAEAFTQWLHENAADLSILKYGFSFRKDKVREDIINEPFNEVRDKVIDRANESSNPLAAVIHGVDDAWEVCLLRFTVEMIGKSQGINVFDFKRRGLL
;
A
#
# COMPACT_ATOMS: atom_id res chain seq x y z
N MET A 1 -14.04 8.84 -13.68
CA MET A 1 -14.66 8.03 -12.63
C MET A 1 -14.18 6.60 -12.85
N TYR A 2 -13.45 6.04 -11.89
CA TYR A 2 -12.96 4.67 -11.97
C TYR A 2 -14.15 3.72 -11.82
N SER A 3 -14.23 2.72 -12.69
CA SER A 3 -15.22 1.65 -12.60
C SER A 3 -14.79 0.62 -11.54
N GLN A 4 -15.74 -0.20 -11.05
CA GLN A 4 -15.38 -1.35 -10.21
C GLN A 4 -14.41 -2.30 -10.93
N ASP A 5 -14.50 -2.39 -12.26
CA ASP A 5 -13.60 -3.21 -13.07
C ASP A 5 -12.16 -2.67 -13.03
N ASP A 6 -11.96 -1.35 -13.05
CA ASP A 6 -10.64 -0.72 -12.95
C ASP A 6 -10.00 -1.01 -11.57
N ILE A 7 -10.81 -0.96 -10.50
CA ILE A 7 -10.37 -1.30 -9.14
C ILE A 7 -9.98 -2.77 -9.08
N GLN A 8 -10.85 -3.67 -9.54
CA GLN A 8 -10.60 -5.11 -9.53
C GLN A 8 -9.33 -5.45 -10.33
N TYR A 9 -9.19 -4.85 -11.51
CA TYR A 9 -8.00 -4.99 -12.35
C TYR A 9 -6.74 -4.54 -11.60
N ALA A 10 -6.75 -3.36 -10.98
CA ALA A 10 -5.63 -2.90 -10.17
C ALA A 10 -5.28 -3.88 -9.05
N LEU A 11 -6.28 -4.43 -8.36
CA LEU A 11 -6.09 -5.37 -7.26
C LEU A 11 -5.52 -6.72 -7.71
N GLU A 12 -5.90 -7.20 -8.88
CA GLU A 12 -5.39 -8.45 -9.45
C GLU A 12 -3.97 -8.28 -10.00
N PHE A 13 -3.69 -7.17 -10.68
CA PHE A 13 -2.43 -6.92 -11.37
C PHE A 13 -1.39 -6.15 -10.53
N THR A 14 -1.71 -5.83 -9.26
CA THR A 14 -0.69 -5.34 -8.32
C THR A 14 0.21 -6.49 -7.87
N GLN A 15 1.52 -6.31 -8.03
CA GLN A 15 2.53 -7.26 -7.57
C GLN A 15 3.55 -6.55 -6.67
N ILE A 16 3.83 -7.16 -5.51
CA ILE A 16 4.90 -6.70 -4.63
C ILE A 16 6.20 -7.34 -5.11
N LEU A 17 7.15 -6.51 -5.52
CA LEU A 17 8.44 -6.94 -6.06
C LEU A 17 9.51 -6.99 -4.97
N LEU A 18 9.45 -6.05 -4.02
CA LEU A 18 10.29 -6.01 -2.84
C LEU A 18 9.42 -5.63 -1.64
N GLU A 19 9.41 -6.49 -0.62
CA GLU A 19 8.77 -6.22 0.67
C GLU A 19 9.73 -5.48 1.61
N PRO A 20 9.23 -4.61 2.49
CA PRO A 20 10.02 -4.05 3.59
C PRO A 20 10.62 -5.14 4.49
N ASP A 21 11.92 -5.06 4.76
CA ASP A 21 12.61 -5.96 5.69
C ASP A 21 12.10 -5.83 7.14
N ARG A 22 11.69 -4.61 7.53
CA ARG A 22 11.19 -4.33 8.88
C ARG A 22 9.68 -4.40 8.92
N ARG A 23 9.19 -5.20 9.87
CA ARG A 23 7.75 -5.38 10.12
C ARG A 23 7.09 -4.09 10.61
N ILE A 24 5.81 -3.96 10.29
CA ILE A 24 4.94 -2.89 10.76
C ILE A 24 4.77 -3.05 12.27
N ASP A 25 4.98 -1.96 13.00
CA ASP A 25 4.55 -1.89 14.38
C ASP A 25 3.03 -1.77 14.38
N THR A 26 2.33 -2.89 14.59
CA THR A 26 0.86 -2.94 14.50
C THR A 26 0.15 -2.06 15.53
N PHE A 27 0.89 -1.51 16.50
CA PHE A 27 0.36 -0.66 17.56
C PHE A 27 0.90 0.77 17.53
N GLY A 28 1.77 1.11 16.57
CA GLY A 28 2.38 2.43 16.42
C GLY A 28 2.09 3.07 15.06
N SER A 29 2.63 4.25 14.83
CA SER A 29 2.71 4.84 13.49
C SER A 29 3.76 4.10 12.68
N THR A 30 3.37 3.59 11.51
CA THR A 30 4.32 2.99 10.57
C THR A 30 4.37 3.82 9.30
N SER A 31 5.57 4.00 8.76
CA SER A 31 5.76 4.70 7.49
C SER A 31 6.66 3.86 6.61
N PHE A 32 6.32 3.78 5.32
CA PHE A 32 7.13 3.07 4.34
C PHE A 32 7.38 3.97 3.13
N GLU A 33 8.58 3.82 2.59
CA GLU A 33 8.95 4.44 1.32
C GLU A 33 8.50 3.48 0.22
N PHE A 34 7.71 3.96 -0.73
CA PHE A 34 7.27 3.15 -1.84
C PHE A 34 7.95 3.60 -3.13
N HIS A 35 8.28 2.63 -3.97
CA HIS A 35 8.60 2.82 -5.37
C HIS A 35 7.58 2.02 -6.19
N LEU A 36 6.60 2.70 -6.78
CA LEU A 36 5.61 2.09 -7.66
C LEU A 36 6.06 2.25 -9.10
N ILE A 37 6.10 1.14 -9.82
CA ILE A 37 6.53 1.06 -11.21
C ILE A 37 5.31 0.63 -12.04
N SER A 38 5.06 1.33 -13.14
CA SER A 38 3.98 1.00 -14.07
C SER A 38 4.39 1.24 -15.52
N GLU A 39 3.92 0.37 -16.42
CA GLU A 39 4.00 0.61 -17.86
C GLU A 39 2.95 1.63 -18.29
N LEU A 40 3.30 2.51 -19.23
CA LEU A 40 2.35 3.43 -19.85
C LEU A 40 1.64 2.73 -21.01
N MET A 41 0.31 2.66 -20.97
CA MET A 41 -0.46 1.97 -22.03
C MET A 41 -0.29 2.61 -23.41
N ASP A 42 -0.09 3.93 -23.46
CA ASP A 42 -0.03 4.70 -24.71
C ASP A 42 1.39 4.77 -25.32
N SER A 43 2.42 4.32 -24.59
CA SER A 43 3.83 4.47 -24.98
C SER A 43 4.62 3.18 -24.77
N ALA A 44 5.14 2.62 -25.87
CA ALA A 44 6.08 1.51 -25.78
C ALA A 44 7.45 1.98 -25.24
N ASN A 45 8.07 1.18 -24.37
CA ASN A 45 9.36 1.48 -23.73
C ASN A 45 9.38 2.76 -22.87
N GLU A 46 8.22 3.18 -22.36
CA GLU A 46 8.17 4.18 -21.30
C GLU A 46 7.61 3.55 -20.03
N THR A 47 8.36 3.72 -18.95
CA THR A 47 8.00 3.24 -17.63
C THR A 47 7.85 4.44 -16.70
N ARG A 48 6.73 4.53 -16.00
CA ARG A 48 6.55 5.54 -14.94
C ARG A 48 6.98 4.96 -13.61
N VAL A 49 7.78 5.74 -12.89
CA VAL A 49 8.15 5.46 -11.50
C VAL A 49 7.53 6.54 -10.62
N ARG A 50 6.78 6.10 -9.62
CA ARG A 50 6.24 6.96 -8.57
C ARG A 50 6.90 6.61 -7.26
N GLU A 51 7.40 7.64 -6.58
CA GLU A 51 8.10 7.49 -5.31
C GLU A 51 7.42 8.35 -4.27
N GLY A 52 7.38 7.90 -3.04
CA GLY A 52 6.83 8.69 -1.95
C GLY A 52 6.84 7.96 -0.64
N ILE A 53 6.18 8.56 0.34
CA ILE A 53 6.01 7.99 1.66
C ILE A 53 4.53 7.80 1.91
N ILE A 54 4.21 6.70 2.57
CA ILE A 54 2.87 6.45 3.05
C ILE A 54 2.95 6.09 4.52
N HIS A 55 2.05 6.71 5.26
CA HIS A 55 1.91 6.63 6.69
C HIS A 55 0.66 5.81 6.98
N ALA A 56 0.80 4.79 7.80
CA ALA A 56 -0.30 4.03 8.39
C ALA A 56 -0.30 4.33 9.89
N ASP A 57 -1.26 5.15 10.30
CA ASP A 57 -1.42 5.61 11.67
C ASP A 57 -2.69 5.01 12.27
N ARG A 58 -2.61 4.55 13.52
CA ARG A 58 -3.80 4.19 14.29
C ARG A 58 -4.50 5.48 14.77
N PRO A 59 -5.84 5.60 14.73
CA PRO A 59 -6.55 6.77 15.19
C PRO A 59 -6.31 6.98 16.69
N THR A 60 -6.11 8.25 17.04
CA THR A 60 -5.91 8.72 18.41
C THR A 60 -7.22 8.80 19.21
N ILE A 61 -8.37 8.74 18.53
CA ILE A 61 -9.71 8.82 19.12
C ILE A 61 -10.49 7.55 18.72
N ILE A 62 -10.95 6.80 19.71
CA ILE A 62 -11.85 5.66 19.50
C ILE A 62 -13.24 6.22 19.15
N LYS A 63 -13.67 6.08 17.90
CA LYS A 63 -15.04 6.40 17.49
C LYS A 63 -16.00 5.30 18.00
N PRO A 64 -17.24 5.65 18.36
CA PRO A 64 -18.20 4.70 18.93
C PRO A 64 -18.67 3.62 17.95
N ASP A 65 -18.44 3.80 16.65
CA ASP A 65 -18.73 2.79 15.62
C ASP A 65 -17.43 2.11 15.15
N PRO A 66 -17.21 0.82 15.46
CA PRO A 66 -15.99 0.10 15.11
C PRO A 66 -15.91 -0.33 13.64
N TYR A 67 -16.93 -0.05 12.82
CA TYR A 67 -17.00 -0.56 11.44
C TYR A 67 -16.72 0.48 10.34
N THR A 68 -16.53 1.77 10.67
CA THR A 68 -16.83 2.81 9.68
C THR A 68 -15.65 3.56 9.08
N ASP A 69 -14.47 3.67 9.70
CA ASP A 69 -13.53 4.71 9.22
C ASP A 69 -12.13 4.17 8.88
N LEU A 70 -11.98 3.70 7.64
CA LEU A 70 -10.71 3.87 6.94
C LEU A 70 -10.66 5.32 6.46
N GLU A 71 -9.69 6.08 6.95
CA GLU A 71 -9.48 7.45 6.52
C GLU A 71 -8.28 7.47 5.57
N PHE A 72 -8.46 8.05 4.38
CA PHE A 72 -7.41 8.17 3.39
C PHE A 72 -7.13 9.66 3.12
N GLU A 73 -5.95 10.13 3.51
CA GLU A 73 -5.46 11.49 3.30
C GLU A 73 -4.44 11.51 2.15
N GLY A 74 -4.64 12.40 1.18
CA GLY A 74 -3.77 12.50 0.00
C GLY A 74 -4.02 11.45 -1.09
N PHE A 75 -5.10 10.67 -0.97
CA PHE A 75 -5.59 9.76 -2.00
C PHE A 75 -6.77 10.40 -2.73
N GLY A 76 -6.91 10.16 -4.03
CA GLY A 76 -8.01 10.67 -4.84
C GLY A 76 -9.30 9.85 -4.69
N GLU A 77 -10.23 10.06 -5.62
CA GLU A 77 -11.53 9.36 -5.69
C GLU A 77 -11.41 7.82 -5.68
N GLN A 78 -10.25 7.27 -6.02
CA GLN A 78 -9.95 5.83 -5.98
C GLN A 78 -10.05 5.22 -4.57
N ALA A 79 -9.79 6.00 -3.52
CA ALA A 79 -9.82 5.51 -2.16
C ALA A 79 -11.23 5.11 -1.70
N GLU A 80 -12.25 5.87 -2.10
CA GLU A 80 -13.65 5.56 -1.79
C GLU A 80 -14.07 4.24 -2.44
N ALA A 81 -13.73 4.06 -3.72
CA ALA A 81 -14.04 2.85 -4.47
C ALA A 81 -13.32 1.62 -3.89
N PHE A 82 -12.06 1.77 -3.48
CA PHE A 82 -11.32 0.71 -2.78
C PHE A 82 -11.93 0.36 -1.41
N THR A 83 -12.39 1.38 -0.66
CA THR A 83 -13.07 1.19 0.63
C THR A 83 -14.34 0.36 0.45
N GLN A 84 -15.15 0.73 -0.54
CA GLN A 84 -16.36 -0.02 -0.88
C GLN A 84 -16.04 -1.46 -1.25
N TRP A 85 -15.05 -1.68 -2.13
CA TRP A 85 -14.62 -3.03 -2.51
C TRP A 85 -14.16 -3.85 -1.30
N LEU A 86 -13.41 -3.26 -0.37
CA LEU A 86 -12.97 -3.93 0.85
C LEU A 86 -14.15 -4.38 1.72
N HIS A 87 -15.16 -3.52 1.90
CA HIS A 87 -16.37 -3.87 2.65
C HIS A 87 -17.13 -5.04 2.02
N GLU A 88 -17.15 -5.13 0.70
CA GLU A 88 -17.89 -6.15 -0.05
C GLU A 88 -17.12 -7.49 -0.14
N ASN A 89 -15.78 -7.46 -0.18
CA ASN A 89 -14.96 -8.63 -0.57
C ASN A 89 -14.01 -9.17 0.51
N ALA A 90 -13.64 -8.38 1.52
CA ALA A 90 -12.68 -8.83 2.53
C ALA A 90 -13.39 -9.60 3.66
N ALA A 91 -13.31 -10.93 3.61
CA ALA A 91 -14.03 -11.84 4.52
C ALA A 91 -13.58 -11.80 6.02
N ASP A 92 -12.58 -10.98 6.38
CA ASP A 92 -12.24 -10.71 7.77
C ASP A 92 -11.61 -9.32 7.93
N LEU A 93 -12.46 -8.31 8.12
CA LEU A 93 -12.06 -6.93 8.41
C LEU A 93 -11.66 -6.73 9.88
N SER A 94 -11.44 -7.78 10.67
CA SER A 94 -11.10 -7.65 12.10
C SER A 94 -9.87 -6.78 12.36
N ILE A 95 -8.98 -6.70 11.38
CA ILE A 95 -7.83 -5.82 11.39
C ILE A 95 -8.18 -4.34 11.23
N LEU A 96 -9.22 -4.02 10.46
CA LEU A 96 -9.70 -2.64 10.23
C LEU A 96 -10.61 -2.13 11.35
N LYS A 97 -11.07 -3.01 12.25
CA LYS A 97 -11.86 -2.65 13.46
C LYS A 97 -11.15 -1.67 14.39
N TYR A 98 -9.87 -1.44 14.18
CA TYR A 98 -9.08 -0.51 14.98
C TYR A 98 -9.11 0.92 14.46
N GLY A 99 -9.72 1.15 13.28
CA GLY A 99 -9.60 2.37 12.49
C GLY A 99 -8.16 2.52 12.03
N PHE A 100 -7.93 2.84 10.77
CA PHE A 100 -6.60 3.19 10.28
C PHE A 100 -6.73 4.46 9.47
N SER A 101 -5.82 5.39 9.72
CA SER A 101 -5.61 6.56 8.88
C SER A 101 -4.40 6.31 8.01
N PHE A 102 -4.60 6.45 6.71
CA PHE A 102 -3.58 6.29 5.69
C PHE A 102 -3.31 7.63 5.07
N ARG A 103 -2.08 8.12 5.17
CA ARG A 103 -1.67 9.37 4.52
C ARG A 103 -0.57 9.10 3.51
N LYS A 104 -0.71 9.65 2.30
CA LYS A 104 0.34 9.64 1.28
C LYS A 104 0.99 11.02 1.16
N ASP A 105 2.30 11.06 1.26
CA ASP A 105 3.10 12.28 1.26
C ASP A 105 4.31 12.19 0.31
N LYS A 106 4.83 13.36 -0.09
CA LYS A 106 6.07 13.51 -0.88
C LYS A 106 6.08 12.72 -2.19
N VAL A 107 4.93 12.59 -2.84
CA VAL A 107 4.82 11.89 -4.11
C VAL A 107 5.60 12.65 -5.18
N ARG A 108 6.49 11.92 -5.86
CA ARG A 108 7.16 12.36 -7.08
C ARG A 108 6.91 11.32 -8.17
N GLU A 109 6.78 11.81 -9.39
CA GLU A 109 6.62 10.96 -10.57
C GLU A 109 7.70 11.28 -11.59
N ASP A 110 8.30 10.24 -12.17
CA ASP A 110 9.27 10.35 -13.24
C ASP A 110 8.91 9.36 -14.36
N ILE A 111 8.96 9.81 -15.61
CA ILE A 111 8.80 8.95 -16.79
C ILE A 111 10.19 8.65 -17.33
N ILE A 112 10.51 7.36 -17.38
CA ILE A 112 11.80 6.83 -17.83
C ILE A 112 11.59 6.20 -19.20
N ASN A 113 12.41 6.61 -20.17
CA ASN A 113 12.38 6.11 -21.54
C ASN A 113 13.15 4.79 -21.68
N GLU A 114 12.77 3.82 -20.85
CA GLU A 114 13.37 2.49 -20.79
C GLU A 114 12.27 1.44 -20.55
N PRO A 115 12.46 0.20 -21.03
CA PRO A 115 11.47 -0.86 -20.85
C PRO A 115 11.33 -1.24 -19.37
N PHE A 116 10.11 -1.68 -19.00
CA PHE A 116 9.74 -1.99 -17.62
C PHE A 116 10.75 -2.86 -16.88
N ASN A 117 11.20 -3.95 -17.50
CA ASN A 117 12.12 -4.89 -16.85
C ASN A 117 13.45 -4.22 -16.45
N GLU A 118 13.99 -3.33 -17.28
CA GLU A 118 15.25 -2.63 -16.97
C GLU A 118 15.06 -1.62 -15.84
N VAL A 119 13.95 -0.88 -15.86
CA VAL A 119 13.60 0.07 -14.80
C VAL A 119 13.32 -0.65 -13.48
N ARG A 120 12.57 -1.75 -13.55
CA ARG A 120 12.27 -2.62 -12.40
C ARG A 120 13.54 -3.05 -11.69
N ASP A 121 14.47 -3.63 -12.43
CA ASP A 121 15.69 -4.20 -11.85
C ASP A 121 16.54 -3.08 -11.20
N LYS A 122 16.69 -1.93 -11.88
CA LYS A 122 17.38 -0.74 -11.33
C LYS A 122 16.73 -0.21 -10.05
N VAL A 123 15.41 -0.15 -9.99
CA VAL A 123 14.68 0.36 -8.82
C VAL A 123 14.82 -0.61 -7.65
N ILE A 124 14.74 -1.93 -7.89
CA ILE A 124 14.95 -2.96 -6.87
C ILE A 124 16.39 -2.89 -6.32
N ASP A 125 17.39 -2.81 -7.20
CA ASP A 125 18.79 -2.72 -6.80
C ASP A 125 19.04 -1.48 -5.93
N ARG A 126 18.54 -0.31 -6.36
CA ARG A 126 18.64 0.93 -5.59
C ARG A 126 17.94 0.84 -4.23
N ALA A 127 16.75 0.23 -4.17
CA ALA A 127 16.02 0.05 -2.92
C ALA A 127 16.81 -0.84 -1.94
N ASN A 128 17.40 -1.93 -2.41
CA ASN A 128 18.27 -2.80 -1.61
C ASN A 128 19.55 -2.09 -1.13
N GLU A 129 20.17 -1.26 -1.97
CA GLU A 129 21.39 -0.52 -1.63
C GLU A 129 21.14 0.60 -0.60
N SER A 130 19.94 1.18 -0.58
CA SER A 130 19.58 2.31 0.28
C SER A 130 19.73 2.04 1.79
N SER A 131 19.87 0.77 2.19
CA SER A 131 19.84 0.32 3.60
C SER A 131 18.59 0.77 4.36
N ASN A 132 17.52 1.17 3.66
CA ASN A 132 16.23 1.53 4.25
C ASN A 132 15.39 0.25 4.38
N PRO A 133 15.21 -0.30 5.59
CA PRO A 133 14.45 -1.54 5.78
C PRO A 133 12.93 -1.34 5.65
N LEU A 134 12.50 -0.11 5.37
CA LEU A 134 11.09 0.28 5.17
C LEU A 134 10.78 0.62 3.71
N ALA A 135 11.72 0.37 2.79
CA ALA A 135 11.50 0.54 1.36
C ALA A 135 10.72 -0.64 0.77
N ALA A 136 9.76 -0.34 -0.10
CA ALA A 136 8.98 -1.31 -0.85
C ALA A 136 9.02 -1.00 -2.34
N VAL A 137 9.07 -2.03 -3.17
CA VAL A 137 8.94 -1.88 -4.63
C VAL A 137 7.69 -2.62 -5.08
N ILE A 138 6.82 -1.90 -5.79
CA ILE A 138 5.49 -2.35 -6.20
C ILE A 138 5.39 -2.19 -7.71
N HIS A 139 4.91 -3.23 -8.38
CA HIS A 139 4.44 -3.14 -9.76
C HIS A 139 2.92 -3.00 -9.74
N GLY A 140 2.38 -2.06 -10.50
CA GLY A 140 0.95 -1.84 -10.57
C GLY A 140 0.50 -1.21 -11.89
N VAL A 141 -0.81 -1.00 -11.97
CA VAL A 141 -1.46 -0.38 -13.11
C VAL A 141 -1.32 1.14 -13.01
N ASP A 142 -0.95 1.81 -14.10
CA ASP A 142 -0.67 3.25 -14.09
C ASP A 142 -1.89 4.09 -13.71
N ASP A 143 -3.05 3.79 -14.29
CA ASP A 143 -4.28 4.55 -14.08
C ASP A 143 -4.82 4.40 -12.65
N ALA A 144 -4.64 3.23 -12.04
CA ALA A 144 -5.16 2.88 -10.71
C ALA A 144 -4.05 2.66 -9.68
N TRP A 145 -2.96 3.41 -9.80
CA TRP A 145 -1.77 3.24 -8.96
C TRP A 145 -2.04 3.48 -7.47
N GLU A 146 -2.97 4.37 -7.12
CA GLU A 146 -3.29 4.63 -5.71
C GLU A 146 -3.98 3.42 -5.08
N VAL A 147 -4.85 2.73 -5.82
CA VAL A 147 -5.45 1.45 -5.41
C VAL A 147 -4.37 0.40 -5.16
N CYS A 148 -3.35 0.34 -6.02
CA CYS A 148 -2.22 -0.57 -5.87
C CYS A 148 -1.49 -0.33 -4.54
N LEU A 149 -1.28 0.94 -4.16
CA LEU A 149 -0.70 1.31 -2.87
C LEU A 149 -1.60 0.94 -1.69
N LEU A 150 -2.90 1.17 -1.79
CA LEU A 150 -3.84 0.84 -0.72
C LEU A 150 -3.90 -0.67 -0.47
N ARG A 151 -3.96 -1.47 -1.54
CA ARG A 151 -3.85 -2.94 -1.46
C ARG A 151 -2.58 -3.37 -0.76
N PHE A 152 -1.43 -2.86 -1.20
CA PHE A 152 -0.14 -3.14 -0.56
C PHE A 152 -0.18 -2.85 0.94
N THR A 153 -0.71 -1.69 1.31
CA THR A 153 -0.76 -1.23 2.70
C THR A 153 -1.58 -2.17 3.59
N VAL A 154 -2.78 -2.54 3.12
CA VAL A 154 -3.65 -3.48 3.82
C VAL A 154 -3.00 -4.85 3.95
N GLU A 155 -2.32 -5.32 2.90
CA GLU A 155 -1.60 -6.60 2.92
C GLU A 155 -0.46 -6.60 3.95
N MET A 156 0.34 -5.54 4.02
CA MET A 156 1.44 -5.44 4.99
C MET A 156 0.94 -5.40 6.43
N ILE A 157 -0.16 -4.69 6.69
CA ILE A 157 -0.80 -4.65 8.00
C ILE A 157 -1.32 -6.05 8.37
N GLY A 158 -1.98 -6.74 7.43
CA GLY A 158 -2.44 -8.13 7.55
C GLY A 158 -1.33 -9.10 7.96
N LYS A 159 -0.20 -9.09 7.22
CA LYS A 159 0.97 -9.94 7.48
C LYS A 159 1.57 -9.70 8.87
N SER A 160 1.52 -8.48 9.37
CA SER A 160 2.11 -8.11 10.66
C SER A 160 1.26 -8.59 11.86
N GLN A 161 -0.08 -8.66 11.73
CA GLN A 161 -0.97 -9.13 12.81
C GLN A 161 -0.88 -10.63 13.09
N GLY A 162 -0.85 -11.48 12.06
CA GLY A 162 -0.87 -12.95 12.23
C GLY A 162 0.29 -13.48 13.08
N ILE A 163 1.43 -12.78 13.07
CA ILE A 163 2.59 -13.10 13.90
C ILE A 163 2.52 -12.38 15.25
N ASN A 164 1.94 -11.18 15.32
CA ASN A 164 1.79 -10.46 16.57
C ASN A 164 0.85 -11.14 17.55
N VAL A 165 -0.22 -11.85 17.13
CA VAL A 165 -1.09 -12.64 18.04
C VAL A 165 -0.29 -13.62 18.93
N PHE A 166 0.85 -14.11 18.43
CA PHE A 166 1.78 -14.92 19.22
C PHE A 166 2.50 -14.10 20.31
N ASP A 167 2.93 -12.87 19.99
CA ASP A 167 3.49 -11.92 20.96
C ASP A 167 2.44 -11.37 21.95
N PHE A 168 1.17 -11.26 21.55
CA PHE A 168 0.05 -10.86 22.41
C PHE A 168 -0.11 -11.81 23.63
N LYS A 169 -0.05 -13.14 23.40
CA LYS A 169 -0.08 -14.14 24.49
C LYS A 169 1.12 -14.03 25.41
N ARG A 170 2.29 -13.70 24.86
CA ARG A 170 3.54 -13.59 25.63
C ARG A 170 3.58 -12.33 26.50
N ARG A 171 2.92 -11.24 26.07
CA ARG A 171 2.81 -9.98 26.82
C ARG A 171 1.55 -9.88 27.69
N GLY A 172 0.71 -10.91 27.72
CA GLY A 172 -0.49 -10.99 28.58
C GLY A 172 -1.62 -10.06 28.17
N LEU A 173 -1.70 -9.71 26.87
CA LEU A 173 -2.73 -8.84 26.31
C LEU A 173 -3.90 -9.61 25.67
N LEU A 174 -3.97 -10.93 25.91
CA LEU A 174 -5.04 -11.87 25.56
C LEU A 174 -5.27 -12.86 26.71
#